data_AF-A0A1V9YXM8-F1
#
_entry.id   AF-A0A1V9YXM8-F1
#
_cell.length_a   1.000
_cell.length_b   1.000
_cell.length_c   1.000
_cell.angle_alpha   90.00
_cell.angle_beta   90.00
_cell.angle_gamma   90.00
#
_symmetry.space_group_name_H-M   'P 1'
#
loop_
_entity.id
_entity.type
_entity.pdbx_description
1 polymer ?
#
loop_
_entity_poly.entity_id
_entity_poly.type
_entity_poly.pdbx_seq_one_letter_code
_entity_poly.pdbx_strand_id
1 'polypeptide(L)'
;MQLLGLLAVAVAAVQAALAPAPFGTILGVTDGGVDVYSCQLPDGTEALDMDPNYVDGVYTGVRWQCVELARRYLYVNFGVVFGSVDYAFEIFDLSTFERVATKTPVAIAKIKNGASTPPAHGALLIWSPYGEMAETGHVAVVVNVTDTHVDVVEQNVEDTVWPKGQGYSRRLKAHRNATSFFIEKWYKEEEIIGWVAIDSSATAALDAAPVAGSSGVWLVAGFVIVVGATGVVVNRFRSARKSRYDQYDAVK
;
A
#
# COMPACT_ATOMS: atom_id res chain seq x y z
N MET A 1 42.67 -23.17 16.31
CA MET A 1 42.43 -21.70 16.34
C MET A 1 41.87 -21.18 15.00
N GLN A 2 40.88 -21.82 14.37
CA GLN A 2 40.26 -21.31 13.13
C GLN A 2 38.74 -21.61 13.03
N LEU A 3 38.02 -21.67 14.17
CA LEU A 3 36.56 -21.86 14.17
C LEU A 3 35.76 -20.69 14.78
N LEU A 4 36.42 -19.60 15.19
CA LEU A 4 35.75 -18.39 15.70
C LEU A 4 35.58 -17.27 14.65
N GLY A 5 36.19 -17.40 13.48
CA GLY A 5 36.17 -16.35 12.45
C GLY A 5 34.92 -16.33 11.56
N LEU A 6 34.26 -17.49 11.34
CA LEU A 6 33.08 -17.54 10.46
C LEU A 6 31.76 -17.19 11.17
N LEU A 7 31.67 -17.37 12.50
CA LEU A 7 30.44 -17.06 13.23
C LEU A 7 30.21 -15.55 13.38
N ALA A 8 31.30 -14.77 13.53
CA ALA A 8 31.21 -13.31 13.67
C ALA A 8 30.80 -12.59 12.38
N VAL A 9 31.18 -13.14 11.21
CA VAL A 9 30.80 -12.56 9.90
C VAL A 9 29.33 -12.83 9.58
N ALA A 10 28.79 -13.98 10.00
CA ALA A 10 27.37 -14.30 9.82
C ALA A 10 26.45 -13.44 10.69
N VAL A 11 26.86 -13.11 11.92
CA VAL A 11 26.09 -12.22 12.81
C VAL A 11 26.08 -10.77 12.31
N ALA A 12 27.19 -10.29 11.72
CA ALA A 12 27.26 -8.95 11.14
C ALA A 12 26.38 -8.79 9.87
N ALA A 13 26.18 -9.87 9.10
CA ALA A 13 25.34 -9.85 7.90
C ALA A 13 23.82 -9.92 8.20
N VAL A 14 23.43 -10.42 9.38
CA VAL A 14 22.02 -10.43 9.83
C VAL A 14 21.63 -9.10 10.49
N GLN A 15 22.61 -8.31 10.94
CA GLN A 15 22.37 -7.01 11.60
C GLN A 15 22.27 -5.82 10.63
N ALA A 16 22.36 -6.03 9.32
CA ALA A 16 22.29 -4.96 8.31
C ALA A 16 20.84 -4.57 7.91
N ALA A 17 19.88 -4.74 8.81
CA ALA A 17 18.47 -4.37 8.61
C ALA A 17 17.90 -3.68 9.85
N LEU A 18 18.32 -2.45 10.16
CA LEU A 18 17.79 -1.76 11.36
C LEU A 18 17.58 -0.24 11.24
N ALA A 19 18.14 0.45 10.25
CA ALA A 19 17.88 1.88 10.08
C ALA A 19 16.78 2.11 9.03
N PRO A 20 15.81 2.99 9.31
CA PRO A 20 14.93 3.56 8.29
C PRO A 20 15.76 4.13 7.13
N ALA A 21 15.37 3.79 5.91
CA ALA A 21 15.97 4.29 4.70
C ALA A 21 15.44 5.70 4.37
N PRO A 22 16.24 6.58 3.76
CA PRO A 22 15.79 7.92 3.39
C PRO A 22 14.56 7.90 2.47
N PHE A 23 13.74 8.95 2.54
CA PHE A 23 12.60 9.16 1.65
C PHE A 23 12.90 8.82 0.18
N GLY A 24 12.02 8.05 -0.45
CA GLY A 24 12.14 7.67 -1.85
C GLY A 24 13.15 6.57 -2.15
N THR A 25 13.82 6.01 -1.14
CA THR A 25 14.59 4.77 -1.30
C THR A 25 13.66 3.62 -1.63
N ILE A 26 13.99 2.79 -2.63
CA ILE A 26 13.29 1.52 -2.89
C ILE A 26 13.57 0.57 -1.73
N LEU A 27 12.52 0.22 -1.00
CA LEU A 27 12.55 -0.74 0.11
C LEU A 27 12.47 -2.18 -0.41
N GLY A 28 11.69 -2.39 -1.46
CA GLY A 28 11.56 -3.68 -2.11
C GLY A 28 10.65 -3.61 -3.31
N VAL A 29 10.44 -4.76 -3.95
CA VAL A 29 9.62 -4.90 -5.16
C VAL A 29 8.64 -6.03 -4.92
N THR A 30 7.37 -5.81 -5.25
CA THR A 30 6.31 -6.81 -5.11
C THR A 30 5.73 -7.22 -6.47
N ASP A 31 4.67 -8.03 -6.45
CA ASP A 31 4.00 -8.59 -7.61
C ASP A 31 3.67 -7.52 -8.67
N GLY A 32 3.87 -7.89 -9.93
CA GLY A 32 3.76 -6.95 -11.07
C GLY A 32 4.95 -6.02 -11.25
N GLY A 33 6.02 -6.18 -10.46
CA GLY A 33 7.19 -5.32 -10.51
C GLY A 33 6.95 -3.94 -9.88
N VAL A 34 6.02 -3.86 -8.93
CA VAL A 34 5.67 -2.60 -8.26
C VAL A 34 6.70 -2.30 -7.15
N ASP A 35 7.44 -1.21 -7.29
CA ASP A 35 8.37 -0.74 -6.26
C ASP A 35 7.63 -0.23 -5.01
N VAL A 36 8.17 -0.52 -3.83
CA VAL A 36 7.74 0.07 -2.56
C VAL A 36 8.81 1.03 -2.08
N TYR A 37 8.44 2.28 -1.82
CA TYR A 37 9.37 3.33 -1.45
C TYR A 37 9.25 3.70 0.03
N SER A 38 10.36 4.13 0.60
CA SER A 38 10.37 4.76 1.91
C SER A 38 9.56 6.06 1.88
N CYS A 39 8.71 6.21 2.89
CA CYS A 39 7.98 7.42 3.22
C CYS A 39 8.58 8.12 4.46
N GLN A 40 9.85 7.89 4.78
CA GLN A 40 10.56 8.59 5.85
C GLN A 40 10.81 10.04 5.46
N LEU A 41 9.81 10.91 5.64
CA LEU A 41 9.91 12.30 5.18
C LEU A 41 11.13 13.00 5.81
N PRO A 42 11.84 13.84 5.03
CA PRO A 42 12.90 14.69 5.55
C PRO A 42 12.45 15.56 6.73
N ASP A 43 13.40 15.90 7.60
CA ASP A 43 13.13 16.78 8.74
C ASP A 43 12.48 18.10 8.30
N GLY A 44 11.40 18.50 8.99
CA GLY A 44 10.69 19.74 8.72
C GLY A 44 9.75 19.71 7.51
N THR A 45 9.49 18.53 6.93
CA THR A 45 8.51 18.35 5.85
C THR A 45 7.32 17.51 6.29
N GLU A 46 6.16 17.84 5.73
CA GLU A 46 4.90 17.13 5.90
C GLU A 46 4.53 16.33 4.65
N ALA A 47 3.57 15.42 4.79
CA ALA A 47 3.13 14.56 3.68
C ALA A 47 2.68 15.38 2.46
N LEU A 48 1.92 16.46 2.68
CA LEU A 48 1.37 17.30 1.63
C LEU A 48 2.41 18.21 0.96
N ASP A 49 3.63 18.30 1.49
CA ASP A 49 4.74 19.01 0.84
C ASP A 49 5.38 18.17 -0.28
N MET A 50 5.06 16.89 -0.35
CA MET A 50 5.66 15.97 -1.31
C MET A 50 4.97 16.02 -2.68
N ASP A 51 5.76 15.80 -3.72
CA ASP A 51 5.25 15.81 -5.09
C ASP A 51 4.24 14.67 -5.36
N PRO A 52 3.26 14.90 -6.25
CA PRO A 52 2.41 13.85 -6.76
C PRO A 52 3.23 12.83 -7.57
N ASN A 53 2.81 11.57 -7.51
CA ASN A 53 3.32 10.50 -8.35
C ASN A 53 2.36 10.19 -9.50
N TYR A 54 2.95 9.84 -10.65
CA TYR A 54 2.24 9.42 -11.85
C TYR A 54 2.91 8.19 -12.45
N VAL A 55 2.11 7.28 -12.98
CA VAL A 55 2.56 6.15 -13.81
C VAL A 55 1.78 6.22 -15.12
N ASP A 56 2.48 6.31 -16.26
CA ASP A 56 1.87 6.45 -17.59
C ASP A 56 0.83 7.60 -17.69
N GLY A 57 1.11 8.70 -16.99
CA GLY A 57 0.22 9.86 -16.90
C GLY A 57 -0.98 9.69 -15.98
N VAL A 58 -1.15 8.54 -15.33
CA VAL A 58 -2.18 8.29 -14.32
C VAL A 58 -1.67 8.73 -12.95
N TYR A 59 -2.39 9.65 -12.31
CA TYR A 59 -2.11 10.05 -10.93
C TYR A 59 -2.30 8.88 -9.97
N THR A 60 -1.26 8.55 -9.19
CA THR A 60 -1.34 7.47 -8.21
C THR A 60 -1.46 7.99 -6.78
N GLY A 61 -0.98 9.19 -6.47
CA GLY A 61 -1.08 9.74 -5.11
C GLY A 61 0.08 10.66 -4.78
N VAL A 62 0.13 11.14 -3.54
CA VAL A 62 1.26 11.90 -3.00
C VAL A 62 2.39 10.94 -2.61
N ARG A 63 3.62 11.23 -3.02
CA ARG A 63 4.78 10.40 -2.68
C ARG A 63 5.06 10.40 -1.17
N TRP A 64 5.34 9.29 -0.50
CA TRP A 64 5.13 7.88 -0.86
C TRP A 64 4.10 7.30 0.10
N GLN A 65 2.91 7.92 0.12
CA GLN A 65 1.86 7.59 1.08
C GLN A 65 1.27 6.20 0.82
N CYS A 66 0.59 5.63 1.82
CA CYS A 66 -0.06 4.32 1.71
C CYS A 66 -1.12 4.29 0.59
N VAL A 67 -1.91 5.36 0.45
CA VAL A 67 -2.90 5.54 -0.62
C VAL A 67 -2.24 5.56 -1.99
N GLU A 68 -1.03 6.14 -2.11
CA GLU A 68 -0.28 6.19 -3.36
C GLU A 68 0.09 4.79 -3.85
N LEU A 69 0.66 3.96 -2.97
CA LEU A 69 1.01 2.58 -3.33
C LEU A 69 -0.23 1.76 -3.66
N ALA A 70 -1.30 1.86 -2.85
CA ALA A 70 -2.53 1.11 -3.08
C ALA A 70 -3.12 1.40 -4.47
N ARG A 71 -3.19 2.67 -4.87
CA ARG A 71 -3.69 3.06 -6.19
C ARG A 71 -2.73 2.62 -7.31
N ARG A 72 -1.42 2.81 -7.12
CA ARG A 72 -0.39 2.40 -8.09
C ARG A 72 -0.39 0.89 -8.33
N TYR A 73 -0.49 0.09 -7.27
CA TYR A 73 -0.55 -1.36 -7.37
C TYR A 73 -1.76 -1.81 -8.19
N LEU A 74 -2.95 -1.27 -7.91
CA LEU A 74 -4.16 -1.63 -8.66
C LEU A 74 -4.06 -1.22 -10.13
N TYR A 75 -3.43 -0.08 -10.41
CA TYR A 75 -3.23 0.38 -11.78
C TYR A 75 -2.30 -0.57 -12.55
N VAL A 76 -1.11 -0.85 -12.00
CA VAL A 76 -0.10 -1.69 -12.65
C VAL A 76 -0.60 -3.11 -12.86
N ASN A 77 -1.26 -3.70 -11.86
CA ASN A 77 -1.65 -5.11 -11.91
C ASN A 77 -3.02 -5.36 -12.55
N PHE A 78 -3.95 -4.40 -12.49
CA PHE A 78 -5.34 -4.61 -12.92
C PHE A 78 -5.88 -3.55 -13.88
N GLY A 79 -5.13 -2.47 -14.14
CA GLY A 79 -5.60 -1.34 -14.95
C GLY A 79 -6.78 -0.59 -14.31
N VAL A 80 -6.89 -0.66 -12.97
CA VAL A 80 -7.99 -0.11 -12.18
C VAL A 80 -7.45 0.88 -11.14
N VAL A 81 -8.20 1.93 -10.87
CA VAL A 81 -7.91 2.89 -9.79
C VAL A 81 -9.17 3.15 -8.96
N PHE A 82 -8.99 3.50 -7.69
CA PHE A 82 -10.08 4.06 -6.88
C PHE A 82 -10.05 5.59 -6.92
N GLY A 83 -11.21 6.20 -6.64
CA GLY A 83 -11.40 7.65 -6.67
C GLY A 83 -10.53 8.40 -5.65
N SER A 84 -10.63 9.73 -5.67
CA SER A 84 -9.95 10.57 -4.68
C SER A 84 -10.54 10.31 -3.29
N VAL A 85 -9.64 10.25 -2.31
CA VAL A 85 -9.91 10.17 -0.88
C VAL A 85 -8.91 11.07 -0.17
N ASP A 86 -9.33 11.73 0.90
CA ASP A 86 -8.45 12.56 1.72
C ASP A 86 -7.74 11.68 2.76
N TYR A 87 -8.44 10.66 3.26
CA TYR A 87 -7.94 9.70 4.23
C TYR A 87 -8.04 8.27 3.73
N ALA A 88 -7.12 7.40 4.17
CA ALA A 88 -7.04 6.02 3.71
C ALA A 88 -8.27 5.19 4.09
N PHE A 89 -8.87 5.44 5.28
CA PHE A 89 -10.05 4.69 5.72
C PHE A 89 -11.27 4.91 4.81
N GLU A 90 -11.37 6.06 4.13
CA GLU A 90 -12.49 6.43 3.26
C GLU A 90 -12.57 5.54 2.01
N ILE A 91 -11.50 4.81 1.67
CA ILE A 91 -11.52 3.79 0.60
C ILE A 91 -12.64 2.76 0.87
N PHE A 92 -12.93 2.46 2.14
CA PHE A 92 -14.00 1.54 2.52
C PHE A 92 -15.42 2.12 2.30
N ASP A 93 -15.55 3.43 2.13
CA ASP A 93 -16.83 4.09 1.85
C ASP A 93 -17.14 4.18 0.36
N LEU A 94 -16.13 3.99 -0.51
CA LEU A 94 -16.33 3.97 -1.96
C LEU A 94 -17.33 2.90 -2.40
N SER A 95 -18.04 3.20 -3.48
CA SER A 95 -19.05 2.32 -4.07
C SER A 95 -18.54 1.52 -5.27
N THR A 96 -17.57 2.07 -6.01
CA THR A 96 -16.98 1.49 -7.22
C THR A 96 -15.54 1.97 -7.37
N PHE A 97 -14.74 1.21 -8.12
CA PHE A 97 -13.48 1.68 -8.69
C PHE A 97 -13.69 2.04 -10.17
N GLU A 98 -12.64 2.50 -10.86
CA GLU A 98 -12.69 2.88 -12.28
C GLU A 98 -11.64 2.11 -13.08
N ARG A 99 -12.03 1.57 -14.23
CA ARG A 99 -11.08 1.05 -15.22
C ARG A 99 -10.48 2.21 -16.01
N VAL A 100 -9.15 2.35 -15.97
CA VAL A 100 -8.46 3.52 -16.54
C VAL A 100 -8.66 3.65 -18.04
N ALA A 101 -8.56 2.54 -18.79
CA ALA A 101 -8.61 2.55 -20.24
C ALA A 101 -9.98 2.96 -20.81
N THR A 102 -11.06 2.60 -20.12
CA THR A 102 -12.45 2.78 -20.60
C THR A 102 -13.25 3.79 -19.80
N LYS A 103 -12.74 4.24 -18.64
CA LYS A 103 -13.46 5.12 -17.70
C LYS A 103 -14.77 4.53 -17.20
N THR A 104 -14.86 3.21 -17.16
CA THR A 104 -16.06 2.49 -16.71
C THR A 104 -15.94 2.10 -15.25
N PRO A 105 -17.05 2.16 -14.48
CA PRO A 105 -17.07 1.66 -13.11
C PRO A 105 -16.71 0.17 -13.04
N VAL A 106 -15.99 -0.19 -11.99
CA VAL A 106 -15.62 -1.57 -11.63
C VAL A 106 -16.28 -1.88 -10.29
N ALA A 107 -17.07 -2.97 -10.27
CA ALA A 107 -17.73 -3.44 -9.07
C ALA A 107 -16.70 -3.90 -8.03
N ILE A 108 -16.98 -3.57 -6.77
CA ILE A 108 -16.15 -3.93 -5.62
C ILE A 108 -16.98 -4.64 -4.56
N ALA A 109 -16.35 -5.58 -3.88
CA ALA A 109 -16.87 -6.21 -2.68
C ALA A 109 -16.19 -5.60 -1.45
N LYS A 110 -17.00 -5.22 -0.46
CA LYS A 110 -16.53 -4.68 0.82
C LYS A 110 -16.85 -5.68 1.91
N ILE A 111 -15.82 -6.22 2.54
CA ILE A 111 -15.93 -7.36 3.44
C ILE A 111 -15.29 -6.96 4.77
N LYS A 112 -16.07 -7.07 5.87
CA LYS A 112 -15.57 -6.73 7.20
C LYS A 112 -14.60 -7.79 7.71
N ASN A 113 -13.62 -7.37 8.50
CA ASN A 113 -12.74 -8.31 9.19
C ASN A 113 -13.55 -9.27 10.08
N GLY A 114 -13.25 -10.57 10.00
CA GLY A 114 -14.02 -11.62 10.68
C GLY A 114 -15.19 -12.18 9.85
N ALA A 115 -15.46 -11.70 8.64
CA ALA A 115 -16.41 -12.32 7.72
C ALA A 115 -15.91 -13.69 7.19
N SER A 116 -16.78 -14.50 6.60
CA SER A 116 -16.44 -15.85 6.13
C SER A 116 -15.54 -15.89 4.87
N THR A 117 -15.62 -14.87 4.02
CA THR A 117 -14.89 -14.81 2.75
C THR A 117 -13.52 -14.17 2.97
N PRO A 118 -12.38 -14.90 2.84
CA PRO A 118 -11.06 -14.30 3.00
C PRO A 118 -10.78 -13.21 1.95
N PRO A 119 -9.81 -12.30 2.18
CA PRO A 119 -9.37 -11.37 1.15
C PRO A 119 -8.83 -12.13 -0.07
N ALA A 120 -9.07 -11.56 -1.25
CA ALA A 120 -8.42 -12.02 -2.48
C ALA A 120 -7.05 -11.36 -2.64
N HIS A 121 -6.20 -11.94 -3.49
CA HIS A 121 -4.98 -11.25 -3.97
C HIS A 121 -5.37 -9.91 -4.63
N GLY A 122 -4.61 -8.86 -4.33
CA GLY A 122 -4.88 -7.50 -4.76
C GLY A 122 -5.98 -6.76 -3.98
N ALA A 123 -6.63 -7.40 -3.00
CA ALA A 123 -7.60 -6.70 -2.15
C ALA A 123 -6.91 -5.63 -1.31
N LEU A 124 -7.60 -4.51 -1.09
CA LEU A 124 -7.14 -3.42 -0.23
C LEU A 124 -7.59 -3.67 1.20
N LEU A 125 -6.66 -3.94 2.11
CA LEU A 125 -6.90 -4.06 3.55
C LEU A 125 -6.92 -2.67 4.18
N ILE A 126 -7.98 -2.33 4.91
CA ILE A 126 -8.24 -0.98 5.42
C ILE A 126 -8.26 -0.96 6.95
N TRP A 127 -7.57 0.01 7.54
CA TRP A 127 -7.59 0.32 8.97
C TRP A 127 -8.40 1.59 9.25
N SER A 128 -9.03 1.63 10.42
CA SER A 128 -9.74 2.81 10.92
C SER A 128 -8.76 3.88 11.41
N PRO A 129 -9.19 5.16 11.54
CA PRO A 129 -8.35 6.25 12.00
C PRO A 129 -8.18 6.24 13.53
N TYR A 130 -7.72 5.11 14.08
CA TYR A 130 -7.58 4.88 15.51
C TYR A 130 -6.17 4.40 15.88
N GLY A 131 -5.67 4.88 17.02
CA GLY A 131 -4.38 4.50 17.59
C GLY A 131 -3.21 4.80 16.66
N GLU A 132 -2.41 3.79 16.34
CA GLU A 132 -1.21 3.92 15.48
C GLU A 132 -1.51 4.37 14.04
N MET A 133 -2.78 4.24 13.63
CA MET A 133 -3.27 4.66 12.31
C MET A 133 -4.03 5.98 12.36
N ALA A 134 -4.08 6.65 13.51
CA ALA A 134 -4.68 7.97 13.60
C ALA A 134 -3.80 9.03 12.93
N GLU A 135 -4.35 10.03 12.26
CA GLU A 135 -5.79 10.30 12.05
C GLU A 135 -6.30 9.80 10.70
N THR A 136 -5.42 9.26 9.86
CA THR A 136 -5.69 9.02 8.45
C THR A 136 -6.32 7.66 8.16
N GLY A 137 -6.34 6.77 9.16
CA GLY A 137 -6.43 5.34 8.91
C GLY A 137 -5.22 4.85 8.11
N HIS A 138 -5.35 3.67 7.51
CA HIS A 138 -4.29 3.11 6.68
C HIS A 138 -4.84 2.15 5.62
N VAL A 139 -4.07 1.95 4.55
CA VAL A 139 -4.37 0.97 3.51
C VAL A 139 -3.12 0.18 3.14
N ALA A 140 -3.28 -1.12 3.01
CA ALA A 140 -2.28 -2.04 2.47
C ALA A 140 -2.91 -2.92 1.38
N VAL A 141 -2.08 -3.46 0.50
CA VAL A 141 -2.53 -4.42 -0.52
C VAL A 141 -2.20 -5.83 -0.08
N VAL A 142 -3.17 -6.73 -0.18
CA VAL A 142 -2.99 -8.16 0.10
C VAL A 142 -2.30 -8.85 -1.09
N VAL A 143 -1.15 -9.48 -0.86
CA VAL A 143 -0.36 -10.18 -1.90
C VAL A 143 -0.26 -11.68 -1.69
N ASN A 144 -0.59 -12.18 -0.50
CA ASN A 144 -0.72 -13.62 -0.26
C ASN A 144 -1.68 -13.87 0.91
N VAL A 145 -2.44 -14.97 0.83
CA VAL A 145 -3.45 -15.33 1.84
C VAL A 145 -3.38 -16.83 2.09
N THR A 146 -3.27 -17.19 3.37
CA THR A 146 -3.36 -18.56 3.84
C THR A 146 -4.33 -18.63 5.01
N ASP A 147 -4.60 -19.84 5.53
CA ASP A 147 -5.47 -20.01 6.70
C ASP A 147 -4.89 -19.42 8.00
N THR A 148 -3.59 -19.10 8.03
CA THR A 148 -2.88 -18.66 9.25
C THR A 148 -2.30 -17.25 9.15
N HIS A 149 -2.21 -16.68 7.95
CA HIS A 149 -1.66 -15.35 7.75
C HIS A 149 -2.07 -14.73 6.42
N VAL A 150 -1.92 -13.41 6.36
CA VAL A 150 -1.98 -12.58 5.17
C VAL A 150 -0.65 -11.83 5.03
N ASP A 151 -0.04 -11.90 3.86
CA ASP A 151 1.08 -11.02 3.51
C ASP A 151 0.54 -9.79 2.81
N VAL A 152 1.02 -8.63 3.25
CA VAL A 152 0.61 -7.33 2.72
C VAL A 152 1.81 -6.55 2.21
N VAL A 153 1.54 -5.63 1.29
CA VAL A 153 2.46 -4.58 0.87
C VAL A 153 1.86 -3.21 1.15
N GLU A 154 2.66 -2.35 1.74
CA GLU A 154 2.27 -1.00 2.12
C GLU A 154 3.46 -0.04 2.09
N GLN A 155 3.17 1.25 2.00
CA GLN A 155 4.12 2.32 2.31
C GLN A 155 3.63 3.06 3.57
N ASN A 156 4.50 3.88 4.15
CA ASN A 156 4.17 4.74 5.29
C ASN A 156 3.84 3.98 6.59
N VAL A 157 4.46 2.80 6.78
CA VAL A 157 4.44 2.07 8.06
C VAL A 157 5.86 1.79 8.54
N GLU A 158 6.61 1.02 7.75
CA GLU A 158 8.03 0.71 7.99
C GLU A 158 8.87 1.20 6.80
N ASP A 159 10.04 1.76 7.09
CA ASP A 159 10.94 2.36 6.10
C ASP A 159 12.24 1.56 5.91
N THR A 160 12.27 0.28 6.27
CA THR A 160 13.47 -0.56 6.16
C THR A 160 13.50 -1.32 4.85
N VAL A 161 14.69 -1.46 4.26
CA VAL A 161 14.89 -2.23 3.03
C VAL A 161 14.63 -3.71 3.33
N TRP A 162 13.80 -4.34 2.50
CA TRP A 162 13.40 -5.72 2.67
C TRP A 162 14.57 -6.68 2.41
N PRO A 163 14.62 -7.81 3.11
CA PRO A 163 15.54 -8.90 2.79
C PRO A 163 15.42 -9.34 1.32
N LYS A 164 16.56 -9.72 0.73
CA LYS A 164 16.60 -10.20 -0.66
C LYS A 164 15.62 -11.37 -0.86
N GLY A 165 14.72 -11.24 -1.83
CA GLY A 165 13.72 -12.25 -2.18
C GLY A 165 12.41 -12.16 -1.41
N GLN A 166 12.27 -11.20 -0.47
CA GLN A 166 11.00 -10.88 0.17
C GLN A 166 10.17 -9.97 -0.76
N GLY A 167 8.89 -10.32 -0.95
CA GLY A 167 7.94 -9.58 -1.81
C GLY A 167 6.79 -8.92 -1.05
N TYR A 168 6.88 -8.83 0.27
CA TYR A 168 5.84 -8.26 1.15
C TYR A 168 6.48 -7.35 2.23
N SER A 169 5.73 -6.35 2.72
CA SER A 169 6.18 -5.49 3.83
C SER A 169 5.97 -6.18 5.18
N ARG A 170 4.77 -6.71 5.42
CA ARG A 170 4.40 -7.36 6.68
C ARG A 170 3.61 -8.64 6.46
N ARG A 171 3.73 -9.55 7.42
CA ARG A 171 2.91 -10.75 7.54
C ARG A 171 2.01 -10.62 8.76
N LEU A 172 0.73 -10.44 8.53
CA LEU A 172 -0.29 -10.35 9.58
C LEU A 172 -0.83 -11.74 9.88
N LYS A 173 -0.91 -12.10 11.17
CA LYS A 173 -1.54 -13.37 11.57
C LYS A 173 -3.02 -13.34 11.21
N ALA A 174 -3.56 -14.49 10.83
CA ALA A 174 -4.97 -14.66 10.55
C ALA A 174 -5.48 -15.96 11.19
N HIS A 175 -6.77 -15.97 11.50
CA HIS A 175 -7.49 -17.11 12.03
C HIS A 175 -8.67 -17.43 11.13
N ARG A 176 -8.65 -18.64 10.57
CA ARG A 176 -9.77 -19.16 9.78
C ARG A 176 -10.51 -20.25 10.52
N ASN A 177 -11.84 -20.17 10.47
CA ASN A 177 -12.74 -21.27 10.78
C ASN A 177 -13.84 -21.39 9.72
N ALA A 178 -14.83 -22.26 9.93
CA ALA A 178 -15.89 -22.54 8.95
C ALA A 178 -16.75 -21.30 8.58
N THR A 179 -16.82 -20.28 9.44
CA THR A 179 -17.71 -19.13 9.27
C THR A 179 -16.99 -17.78 9.33
N SER A 180 -15.67 -17.77 9.55
CA SER A 180 -14.91 -16.54 9.78
C SER A 180 -13.47 -16.65 9.29
N PHE A 181 -12.98 -15.55 8.74
CA PHE A 181 -11.59 -15.26 8.48
C PHE A 181 -11.25 -13.92 9.17
N PHE A 182 -10.44 -13.97 10.22
CA PHE A 182 -10.10 -12.82 11.04
C PHE A 182 -8.61 -12.52 10.97
N ILE A 183 -8.24 -11.33 10.53
CA ILE A 183 -6.87 -10.83 10.52
C ILE A 183 -6.60 -10.15 11.87
N GLU A 184 -5.56 -10.59 12.57
CA GLU A 184 -5.15 -10.00 13.83
C GLU A 184 -4.48 -8.64 13.62
N LYS A 185 -4.72 -7.75 14.58
CA LYS A 185 -4.00 -6.48 14.66
C LYS A 185 -2.51 -6.69 14.91
N TRP A 186 -1.70 -5.81 14.33
CA TRP A 186 -0.26 -5.77 14.55
C TRP A 186 0.09 -4.96 15.80
N TYR A 187 -0.42 -3.73 15.89
CA TYR A 187 -0.24 -2.89 17.07
C TYR A 187 -1.32 -3.15 18.13
N LYS A 188 -1.04 -2.77 19.37
CA LYS A 188 -2.02 -2.89 20.47
C LYS A 188 -3.22 -1.98 20.24
N GLU A 189 -2.98 -0.77 19.73
CA GLU A 189 -4.00 0.24 19.46
C GLU A 189 -4.08 0.46 17.95
N GLU A 190 -4.83 -0.41 17.28
CA GLU A 190 -5.25 -0.26 15.89
C GLU A 190 -6.54 -1.05 15.70
N GLU A 191 -7.26 -0.78 14.61
CA GLU A 191 -8.44 -1.52 14.21
C GLU A 191 -8.46 -1.71 12.69
N ILE A 192 -8.55 -2.96 12.26
CA ILE A 192 -8.76 -3.34 10.86
C ILE A 192 -10.26 -3.34 10.59
N ILE A 193 -10.73 -2.48 9.69
CA ILE A 193 -12.14 -2.42 9.27
C ILE A 193 -12.49 -3.68 8.47
N GLY A 194 -11.64 -4.04 7.51
CA GLY A 194 -11.89 -5.11 6.55
C GLY A 194 -11.13 -4.89 5.25
N TRP A 195 -11.58 -5.51 4.17
CA TRP A 195 -10.96 -5.38 2.85
C TRP A 195 -11.95 -5.04 1.74
N VAL A 196 -11.44 -4.35 0.73
CA VAL A 196 -12.13 -4.03 -0.52
C VAL A 196 -11.47 -4.81 -1.65
N ALA A 197 -12.23 -5.65 -2.35
CA ALA A 197 -11.74 -6.45 -3.46
C ALA A 197 -12.47 -6.10 -4.76
N ILE A 198 -11.75 -6.07 -5.88
CA ILE A 198 -12.37 -6.02 -7.20
C ILE A 198 -13.07 -7.36 -7.45
N ASP A 199 -14.30 -7.33 -7.95
CA ASP A 199 -15.01 -8.55 -8.34
C ASP A 199 -14.27 -9.23 -9.51
N SER A 200 -13.90 -10.50 -9.34
CA SER A 200 -13.08 -11.28 -10.28
C SER A 200 -13.78 -11.55 -11.62
N SER A 201 -15.07 -11.26 -11.77
CA SER A 201 -15.72 -11.16 -13.09
C SER A 201 -15.15 -10.04 -13.97
N ALA A 202 -14.51 -9.02 -13.36
CA ALA A 202 -13.88 -7.91 -14.07
C ALA A 202 -12.44 -8.20 -14.54
N THR A 203 -11.77 -9.24 -14.02
CA THR A 203 -10.40 -9.63 -14.41
C THR A 203 -10.39 -10.59 -15.61
N ALA A 204 -11.40 -11.45 -15.75
CA ALA A 204 -11.52 -12.41 -16.86
C ALA A 204 -11.59 -11.78 -18.27
N ALA A 205 -11.88 -10.48 -18.38
CA ALA A 205 -11.92 -9.77 -19.66
C ALA A 205 -10.53 -9.35 -20.20
N LEU A 206 -9.47 -9.40 -19.38
CA LEU A 206 -8.10 -8.99 -19.78
C LEU A 206 -7.27 -10.15 -20.33
N ASP A 207 -7.49 -11.38 -19.87
CA ASP A 207 -6.80 -12.58 -20.38
C ASP A 207 -7.27 -13.00 -21.79
N ALA A 208 -8.32 -12.36 -22.31
CA ALA A 208 -8.95 -12.70 -23.59
C ALA A 208 -8.59 -11.77 -24.77
N ALA A 209 -7.78 -10.72 -24.56
CA ALA A 209 -7.43 -9.78 -25.63
C ALA A 209 -6.07 -10.17 -26.27
N PRO A 210 -6.02 -10.51 -27.59
CA PRO A 210 -4.76 -10.74 -28.27
C PRO A 210 -4.00 -9.41 -28.44
N VAL A 211 -2.70 -9.41 -28.14
CA VAL A 211 -1.78 -8.30 -28.43
C VAL A 211 -1.62 -8.18 -29.94
N ALA A 212 -2.47 -7.38 -30.58
CA ALA A 212 -2.30 -6.97 -31.97
C ALA A 212 -1.49 -5.67 -32.01
N GLY A 213 -0.23 -5.77 -32.44
CA GLY A 213 0.58 -4.60 -32.73
C GLY A 213 0.00 -3.80 -33.89
N SER A 214 -0.06 -2.48 -33.74
CA SER A 214 0.01 -1.58 -34.90
C SER A 214 0.49 -0.20 -34.47
N SER A 215 1.42 0.29 -35.28
CA SER A 215 2.00 1.61 -35.33
C SER A 215 0.98 2.64 -35.80
N GLY A 216 1.03 3.87 -35.25
CA GLY A 216 0.63 5.05 -36.01
C GLY A 216 -0.09 6.18 -35.27
N VAL A 217 0.58 7.34 -35.32
CA VAL A 217 0.05 8.72 -35.44
C VAL A 217 -0.46 9.42 -34.16
N TRP A 218 0.33 10.42 -33.76
CA TRP A 218 0.01 11.44 -32.77
C TRP A 218 -1.00 12.44 -33.30
N LEU A 219 -2.09 12.66 -32.57
CA LEU A 219 -2.91 13.87 -32.68
C LEU A 219 -2.92 14.55 -31.31
N VAL A 220 -2.35 15.76 -31.28
CA VAL A 220 -2.34 16.65 -30.13
C VAL A 220 -3.68 17.38 -30.09
N ALA A 221 -4.45 17.20 -29.02
CA ALA A 221 -5.60 18.05 -28.71
C ALA A 221 -5.43 18.61 -27.30
N GLY A 222 -5.41 19.95 -27.21
CA GLY A 222 -5.09 20.71 -26.00
C GLY A 222 -6.10 20.52 -24.87
N PHE A 223 -5.57 20.55 -23.65
CA PHE A 223 -6.30 20.47 -22.40
C PHE A 223 -6.70 21.85 -21.88
N VAL A 224 -7.92 21.95 -21.33
CA VAL A 224 -8.27 22.91 -20.29
C VAL A 224 -8.94 22.11 -19.18
N ILE A 225 -8.28 21.98 -18.02
CA ILE A 225 -8.88 21.47 -16.80
C ILE A 225 -9.00 22.65 -15.83
N VAL A 226 -10.23 22.96 -15.45
CA VAL A 226 -10.55 23.98 -14.46
C VAL A 226 -10.31 23.38 -13.08
N VAL A 227 -9.33 23.92 -12.36
CA VAL A 227 -9.08 23.58 -10.95
C VAL A 227 -9.94 24.50 -10.08
N GLY A 228 -10.96 23.92 -9.43
CA GLY A 228 -11.70 24.58 -8.37
C GLY A 228 -10.90 24.54 -7.08
N ALA A 229 -10.33 25.68 -6.68
CA ALA A 229 -9.69 25.83 -5.37
C ALA A 229 -10.77 26.12 -4.32
N THR A 230 -10.91 25.23 -3.34
CA THR A 230 -11.53 25.54 -2.06
C THR A 230 -10.51 25.30 -0.97
N GLY A 231 -9.98 26.40 -0.43
CA GLY A 231 -9.09 26.38 0.72
C GLY A 231 -9.86 25.99 1.98
N VAL A 232 -9.27 25.09 2.75
CA VAL A 232 -9.64 24.84 4.15
C VAL A 232 -8.35 24.82 4.97
N VAL A 233 -8.45 25.48 6.12
CA VAL A 233 -7.39 25.79 7.07
C VAL A 233 -6.75 24.50 7.62
N VAL A 234 -5.43 24.38 7.45
CA VAL A 234 -4.62 23.30 8.04
C VAL A 234 -4.29 23.68 9.49
N ASN A 235 -4.76 22.87 10.44
CA ASN A 235 -4.26 22.90 11.81
C ASN A 235 -3.15 21.85 11.96
N ARG A 236 -2.12 22.20 12.72
CA ARG A 236 -0.82 21.51 12.80
C ARG A 236 -0.91 20.07 13.30
N PHE A 237 -0.41 19.11 12.52
CA PHE A 237 -0.11 17.76 13.00
C PHE A 237 1.38 17.59 13.22
N ARG A 238 1.80 17.68 14.48
CA ARG A 238 3.12 17.17 14.88
C ARG A 238 3.07 15.65 14.84
N SER A 239 3.61 15.11 13.76
CA SER A 239 3.83 13.70 13.48
C SER A 239 4.27 12.88 14.71
N ALA A 240 3.47 11.86 15.05
CA ALA A 240 3.78 10.78 15.99
C ALA A 240 4.94 9.86 15.52
N ARG A 241 5.52 10.08 14.33
CA ARG A 241 6.55 9.22 13.71
C ARG A 241 7.78 8.99 14.57
N LYS A 242 8.20 9.97 15.39
CA LYS A 242 9.41 9.81 16.23
C LYS A 242 9.23 8.70 17.29
N SER A 243 8.03 8.57 17.86
CA SER A 243 7.72 7.55 18.87
C SER A 243 7.70 6.12 18.30
N ARG A 244 7.42 5.94 17.01
CA ARG A 244 7.29 4.61 16.40
C ARG A 244 8.65 3.91 16.24
N TYR A 245 9.74 4.65 16.08
CA TYR A 245 11.08 4.08 15.97
C TYR A 245 11.75 3.84 17.33
N ASP A 246 11.36 4.60 18.35
CA ASP A 246 11.86 4.43 19.73
C ASP A 246 11.53 3.03 20.30
N GLN A 247 10.51 2.33 19.77
CA GLN A 247 10.18 0.96 20.20
C GLN A 247 11.16 -0.11 19.68
N TYR A 248 12.00 0.20 18.69
CA TYR A 248 13.01 -0.72 18.15
C TYR A 248 14.40 -0.50 18.78
N ASP A 249 14.61 0.62 19.50
CA ASP A 249 15.84 0.94 20.24
C ASP A 249 15.94 0.22 21.61
N ALA A 250 15.03 -0.72 21.90
CA ALA A 250 15.05 -1.53 23.12
C ALA A 250 15.94 -2.79 22.98
N VAL A 251 17.21 -2.59 22.65
CA VAL A 251 18.29 -3.51 23.02
C VAL A 251 19.44 -2.66 23.58
N LYS A 252 19.49 -2.53 24.91
CA LYS A 252 20.68 -2.14 25.66
C LYS A 252 21.31 -3.37 26.29
#